data_AF-A0A3D1TRR4-F1
#
_entry.id   AF-A0A3D1TRR4-F1
#
_cell.length_a   1.000
_cell.length_b   1.000
_cell.length_c   1.000
_cell.angle_alpha   90.00
_cell.angle_beta   90.00
_cell.angle_gamma   90.00
#
_symmetry.space_group_name_H-M   'P 1'
#
loop_
_entity.id
_entity.type
_entity.pdbx_description
1 polymer ?
#
loop_
_entity_poly.entity_id
_entity_poly.type
_entity_poly.pdbx_seq_one_letter_code
_entity_poly.pdbx_strand_id
1 'polypeptide(L)'
;MILWDALRVFMRQALAKRAGRHVRPGNEIATALVSNQTGGCRMTSCKHVVELRNEVDGRDRRFLGASITESGDLLIEGQDLGPSTWPVSGDGEYEWWRTIKAEHFANLLRLLDAPADASLLQVLATHWTGAASYELEKRIREGGIPSELSTWSG
;
A
#
# COMPACT_ATOMS: atom_id res chain seq x y z
N MET A 1 -18.29 12.05 16.41
CA MET A 1 -17.30 11.23 15.68
C MET A 1 -18.05 10.21 14.83
N ILE A 2 -18.85 10.69 13.86
CA ILE A 2 -19.89 9.91 13.14
C ILE A 2 -19.99 10.44 11.70
N LEU A 3 -18.96 10.26 10.88
CA LEU A 3 -19.06 10.58 9.44
C LEU A 3 -18.46 9.52 8.51
N TRP A 4 -17.70 8.57 9.05
CA TRP A 4 -16.99 7.57 8.25
C TRP A 4 -17.64 6.18 8.17
N ASP A 5 -18.57 5.84 9.08
CA ASP A 5 -19.29 4.55 9.02
C ASP A 5 -20.28 4.48 7.85
N ALA A 6 -20.79 5.62 7.38
CA ALA A 6 -21.76 5.68 6.27
C ALA A 6 -21.13 5.44 4.89
N LEU A 7 -19.85 5.77 4.69
CA LEU A 7 -19.20 5.65 3.37
C LEU A 7 -18.80 4.20 3.02
N ARG A 8 -18.73 3.31 4.03
CA ARG A 8 -18.22 1.93 3.88
C ARG A 8 -19.23 0.89 3.42
N VAL A 9 -20.53 1.16 3.50
CA VAL A 9 -21.57 0.22 3.03
C VAL A 9 -21.69 0.25 1.50
N PHE A 10 -21.34 1.36 0.85
CA PHE A 10 -21.59 1.55 -0.59
C PHE A 10 -20.48 1.00 -1.51
N MET A 11 -19.26 0.76 -1.00
CA MET A 11 -18.14 0.20 -1.78
C MET A 11 -18.00 -1.34 -1.66
N ARG A 12 -19.09 -2.06 -1.34
CA ARG A 12 -19.09 -3.52 -1.13
C ARG A 12 -19.73 -4.37 -2.24
N GLN A 13 -20.12 -3.82 -3.39
CA GLN A 13 -20.73 -4.61 -4.48
C GLN A 13 -20.17 -4.30 -5.87
N ALA A 14 -19.00 -4.89 -6.18
CA ALA A 14 -18.60 -5.22 -7.56
C ALA A 14 -17.57 -6.36 -7.50
N LEU A 15 -18.03 -7.61 -7.41
CA LEU A 15 -17.95 -8.64 -8.48
C LEU A 15 -16.97 -9.77 -8.14
N ALA A 16 -17.44 -10.69 -7.31
CA ALA A 16 -16.98 -12.07 -7.30
C ALA A 16 -17.72 -12.88 -8.38
N LYS A 17 -16.96 -13.47 -9.33
CA LYS A 17 -17.24 -14.62 -10.23
C LYS A 17 -16.12 -14.61 -11.31
N ARG A 18 -15.39 -15.67 -11.69
CA ARG A 18 -15.49 -17.11 -11.49
C ARG A 18 -14.19 -17.79 -12.01
N ALA A 19 -13.76 -18.85 -11.34
CA ALA A 19 -13.04 -20.06 -11.81
C ALA A 19 -11.67 -19.98 -12.55
N GLY A 20 -10.62 -20.36 -11.82
CA GLY A 20 -10.03 -21.70 -11.93
C GLY A 20 -9.01 -22.00 -13.04
N ARG A 21 -7.74 -22.24 -12.65
CA ARG A 21 -7.02 -23.46 -13.03
C ARG A 21 -5.81 -23.73 -12.13
N HIS A 22 -5.65 -25.01 -11.85
CA HIS A 22 -4.62 -25.66 -11.03
C HIS A 22 -3.42 -26.04 -11.92
N VAL A 23 -2.20 -25.67 -11.53
CA VAL A 23 -0.94 -26.30 -11.97
C VAL A 23 0.03 -26.30 -10.78
N ARG A 24 0.55 -27.47 -10.40
CA ARG A 24 1.69 -27.65 -9.47
C ARG A 24 2.98 -27.94 -10.26
N PRO A 25 4.14 -28.25 -9.63
CA PRO A 25 5.29 -27.38 -9.54
C PRO A 25 6.47 -27.85 -10.40
N GLY A 26 7.35 -26.94 -10.79
CA GLY A 26 8.62 -27.26 -11.42
C GLY A 26 9.73 -26.50 -10.71
N ASN A 27 10.61 -27.23 -10.04
CA ASN A 27 11.88 -26.72 -9.58
C ASN A 27 12.75 -26.40 -10.81
N GLU A 28 13.57 -25.36 -10.75
CA GLU A 28 14.94 -25.39 -11.28
C GLU A 28 15.72 -24.17 -10.79
N ILE A 29 16.94 -24.46 -10.37
CA ILE A 29 17.86 -23.61 -9.65
C ILE A 29 18.71 -22.90 -10.70
N ALA A 30 18.50 -21.60 -10.89
CA ALA A 30 19.35 -20.78 -11.75
C ALA A 30 20.20 -19.85 -10.89
N THR A 31 21.37 -20.37 -10.48
CA THR A 31 22.50 -19.59 -10.00
C THR A 31 22.97 -18.66 -11.12
N ALA A 32 22.66 -17.36 -11.02
CA ALA A 32 23.29 -16.33 -11.83
C ALA A 32 24.08 -15.39 -10.91
N LEU A 33 25.39 -15.61 -10.93
CA LEU A 33 26.43 -14.79 -10.35
C LEU A 33 26.70 -13.57 -11.26
N VAL A 34 26.93 -12.42 -10.62
CA VAL A 34 27.63 -11.21 -11.10
C VAL A 34 26.88 -10.25 -12.03
N SER A 35 26.56 -9.07 -11.49
CA SER A 35 27.05 -7.82 -12.10
C SER A 35 27.20 -6.67 -11.10
N ASN A 36 28.44 -6.19 -11.05
CA ASN A 36 28.90 -4.93 -10.48
C ASN A 36 27.95 -3.76 -10.78
N GLN A 37 27.56 -3.01 -9.75
CA GLN A 37 27.09 -1.63 -9.88
C GLN A 37 27.81 -0.73 -8.88
N THR A 38 29.10 -0.48 -9.13
CA THR A 38 29.79 0.72 -8.67
C THR A 38 29.67 1.78 -9.76
N GLY A 39 28.46 2.31 -9.90
CA GLY A 39 28.17 3.51 -10.68
C GLY A 39 27.74 4.61 -9.71
N GLY A 40 28.65 5.53 -9.39
CA GLY A 40 28.35 6.70 -8.58
C GLY A 40 27.34 7.60 -9.29
N CYS A 41 26.06 7.42 -8.99
CA CYS A 41 25.04 8.44 -9.22
C CYS A 41 25.03 9.38 -8.02
N ARG A 42 24.99 10.69 -8.30
CA ARG A 42 24.63 11.73 -7.33
C ARG A 42 23.46 11.22 -6.48
N MET A 43 23.63 11.15 -5.16
CA MET A 43 22.56 10.89 -4.21
C MET A 43 21.61 12.09 -4.15
N THR A 44 20.87 12.35 -5.22
CA THR A 44 19.50 12.84 -5.07
C THR A 44 18.70 11.63 -4.62
N SER A 45 18.21 11.65 -3.38
CA SER A 45 17.46 10.57 -2.75
C SER A 45 16.23 10.22 -3.60
N CYS A 46 16.35 9.25 -4.51
CA CYS A 46 15.18 8.60 -5.06
C CYS A 46 14.50 7.87 -3.89
N LYS A 47 13.42 8.46 -3.38
CA LYS A 47 12.49 7.80 -2.46
C LYS A 47 12.09 6.47 -3.10
N HIS A 48 12.53 5.35 -2.52
CA HIS A 48 12.14 4.03 -3.00
C HIS A 48 10.67 3.81 -2.58
N VAL A 49 9.78 3.85 -3.57
CA VAL A 49 8.34 3.62 -3.40
C VAL A 49 8.00 2.22 -3.91
N VAL A 50 7.34 1.45 -3.06
CA VAL A 50 6.68 0.20 -3.42
C VAL A 50 5.24 0.49 -3.80
N GLU A 51 4.84 0.13 -5.00
CA GLU A 51 3.45 0.20 -5.45
C GLU A 51 2.65 -0.97 -4.84
N LEU A 52 1.57 -0.64 -4.13
CA LEU A 52 0.65 -1.62 -3.53
C LEU A 52 -0.64 -1.76 -4.35
N ARG A 53 -1.09 -0.65 -4.94
CA ARG A 53 -2.27 -0.60 -5.82
C ARG A 53 -2.07 0.46 -6.89
N ASN A 54 -2.40 0.12 -8.12
CA ASN A 54 -2.47 1.03 -9.24
C ASN A 54 -3.53 0.52 -10.21
N GLU A 55 -4.76 1.03 -10.03
CA GLU A 55 -5.94 0.57 -10.72
C GLU A 55 -6.52 1.68 -11.59
N VAL A 56 -7.06 1.28 -12.74
CA VAL A 56 -7.79 2.15 -13.66
C VAL A 56 -9.12 1.47 -13.95
N ASP A 57 -10.22 2.15 -13.64
CA ASP A 57 -11.58 1.72 -13.94
C ASP A 57 -12.36 2.86 -14.60
N GLY A 58 -12.42 2.83 -15.93
CA GLY A 58 -13.03 3.91 -16.71
C GLY A 58 -12.33 5.26 -16.47
N ARG A 59 -13.04 6.18 -15.81
CA ARG A 59 -12.50 7.52 -15.46
C ARG A 59 -11.88 7.54 -14.06
N ASP A 60 -12.07 6.49 -13.28
CA ASP A 60 -11.56 6.39 -11.93
C ASP A 60 -10.14 5.81 -11.95
N ARG A 61 -9.27 6.36 -11.10
CA ARG A 61 -7.92 5.84 -10.86
C ARG A 61 -7.69 5.72 -9.38
N ARG A 62 -6.98 4.67 -8.96
CA ARG A 62 -6.64 4.44 -7.56
C ARG A 62 -5.19 4.05 -7.42
N PHE A 63 -4.45 4.84 -6.70
CA PHE A 63 -3.05 4.60 -6.35
C PHE A 63 -2.92 4.35 -4.84
N LEU A 64 -2.05 3.41 -4.49
CA LEU A 64 -1.56 3.21 -3.12
C LEU A 64 -0.08 2.84 -3.18
N GLY A 65 0.75 3.64 -2.52
CA GLY A 65 2.20 3.44 -2.42
C GLY A 65 2.67 3.37 -0.97
N ALA A 66 3.82 2.74 -0.76
CA ALA A 66 4.51 2.71 0.52
C ALA A 66 6.00 3.03 0.35
N SER A 67 6.56 3.76 1.30
CA SER A 67 7.98 4.16 1.27
C SER A 67 8.51 4.40 2.68
N ILE A 68 9.83 4.44 2.80
CA ILE A 68 10.51 4.89 4.03
C ILE A 68 10.95 6.34 3.82
N THR A 69 10.56 7.20 4.74
CA THR A 69 10.94 8.62 4.77
C THR A 69 12.40 8.80 5.18
N GLU A 70 12.94 10.01 5.05
CA GLU A 70 14.29 10.34 5.50
C GLU A 70 14.48 10.15 7.03
N SER A 71 13.40 10.29 7.81
CA SER A 71 13.41 10.01 9.26
C SER A 71 13.36 8.52 9.61
N GLY A 72 13.23 7.63 8.61
CA GLY A 72 13.07 6.20 8.81
C GLY A 72 11.62 5.75 9.08
N ASP A 73 10.66 6.67 9.05
CA ASP A 73 9.24 6.36 9.27
C ASP A 73 8.61 5.76 8.01
N LEU A 74 7.63 4.87 8.17
CA LEU A 74 6.84 4.35 7.05
C LEU A 74 5.82 5.40 6.65
N LEU A 75 5.80 5.74 5.36
CA LEU A 75 4.78 6.54 4.71
C LEU A 75 3.96 5.65 3.77
N ILE A 76 2.65 5.59 4.00
CA ILE A 76 1.68 5.02 3.07
C ILE A 76 0.91 6.18 2.46
N GLU A 77 0.87 6.28 1.13
CA GLU A 77 0.21 7.35 0.41
C GLU A 77 -0.82 6.79 -0.57
N GLY A 78 -1.98 7.41 -0.64
CA GLY A 78 -3.06 7.01 -1.53
C GLY A 78 -3.64 8.21 -2.28
N GLN A 79 -4.03 7.96 -3.52
CA GLN A 79 -4.70 8.93 -4.37
C GLN A 79 -5.85 8.22 -5.10
N ASP A 80 -7.05 8.73 -4.90
CA ASP A 80 -8.22 8.35 -5.69
C ASP A 80 -8.56 9.53 -6.60
N LEU A 81 -8.75 9.25 -7.90
CA LEU A 81 -9.13 10.24 -8.91
C LEU A 81 -10.40 9.77 -9.60
N GLY A 82 -11.20 10.73 -10.06
CA GLY A 82 -12.36 10.49 -10.92
C GLY A 82 -13.70 10.65 -10.22
N PRO A 83 -14.81 10.40 -10.95
CA PRO A 83 -16.16 10.67 -10.47
C PRO A 83 -16.55 9.97 -9.18
N SER A 84 -15.92 8.84 -8.85
CA SER A 84 -16.19 8.10 -7.61
C SER A 84 -15.78 8.87 -6.35
N THR A 85 -14.94 9.91 -6.46
CA THR A 85 -14.53 10.76 -5.33
C THR A 85 -15.51 11.90 -5.05
N TRP A 86 -16.43 12.22 -5.96
CA TRP A 86 -17.38 13.34 -5.83
C TRP A 86 -18.18 13.42 -4.51
N PRO A 87 -18.55 12.30 -3.86
CA PRO A 87 -19.20 12.37 -2.56
C PRO A 87 -18.34 13.00 -1.44
N VAL A 88 -17.01 13.03 -1.61
CA VAL A 88 -16.04 13.51 -0.61
C VAL A 88 -15.10 14.60 -1.13
N SER A 89 -14.99 14.80 -2.44
CA SER A 89 -14.21 15.88 -3.05
C SER A 89 -14.86 16.48 -4.28
N GLY A 90 -14.95 17.82 -4.33
CA GLY A 90 -15.60 18.55 -5.42
C GLY A 90 -14.78 18.65 -6.70
N ASP A 91 -13.46 18.48 -6.62
CA ASP A 91 -12.52 18.57 -7.75
C ASP A 91 -12.29 17.22 -8.45
N GLY A 92 -12.79 16.12 -7.88
CA GLY A 92 -12.58 14.78 -8.40
C GLY A 92 -11.31 14.09 -7.89
N GLU A 93 -10.62 14.67 -6.91
CA GLU A 93 -9.37 14.14 -6.36
C GLU A 93 -9.49 13.93 -4.84
N TYR A 94 -8.94 12.83 -4.34
CA TYR A 94 -8.85 12.58 -2.92
C TYR A 94 -7.48 11.99 -2.59
N GLU A 95 -6.70 12.76 -1.83
CA GLU A 95 -5.34 12.38 -1.44
C GLU A 95 -5.23 12.21 0.05
N TRP A 96 -4.45 11.22 0.46
CA TRP A 96 -4.19 10.97 1.86
C TRP A 96 -2.83 10.31 2.07
N TRP A 97 -2.27 10.52 3.26
CA TRP A 97 -1.08 9.82 3.69
C TRP A 97 -1.17 9.42 5.15
N ARG A 98 -0.60 8.26 5.46
CA ARG A 98 -0.47 7.71 6.80
C ARG A 98 0.99 7.50 7.13
N THR A 99 1.42 8.06 8.25
CA THR A 99 2.78 7.89 8.77
C THR A 99 2.77 6.96 9.98
N ILE A 100 3.68 5.99 10.02
CA ILE A 100 3.93 5.10 11.15
C ILE A 100 5.39 5.25 11.57
N LYS A 101 5.62 5.56 12.85
CA LYS A 101 6.96 5.75 13.39
C LYS A 101 7.78 4.45 13.35
N ALA A 102 9.08 4.58 13.07
CA ALA A 102 9.99 3.43 12.99
C ALA A 102 9.98 2.56 14.26
N GLU A 103 9.82 3.17 15.44
CA GLU A 103 9.71 2.46 16.73
C GLU A 103 8.52 1.50 16.82
N HIS A 104 7.53 1.61 15.93
CA HIS A 104 6.38 0.72 15.87
C HIS A 104 6.52 -0.38 14.83
N PHE A 105 7.64 -0.48 14.10
CA PHE A 105 7.80 -1.45 13.00
C PHE A 105 7.71 -2.90 13.48
N ALA A 106 8.31 -3.25 14.62
CA ALA A 106 8.20 -4.61 15.15
C ALA A 106 6.74 -4.99 15.45
N ASN A 107 5.95 -4.05 16.00
CA ASN A 107 4.52 -4.26 16.25
C ASN A 107 3.73 -4.35 14.95
N LEU A 108 4.06 -3.53 13.95
CA LEU A 108 3.46 -3.56 12.64
C LEU A 108 3.73 -4.89 11.93
N LEU A 109 4.99 -5.35 11.89
CA LEU A 109 5.35 -6.65 11.30
C LEU A 109 4.59 -7.80 11.96
N ARG A 110 4.50 -7.80 13.29
CA ARG A 110 3.70 -8.79 14.04
C ARG A 110 2.21 -8.72 13.67
N LEU A 111 1.64 -7.52 13.50
CA LEU A 111 0.25 -7.34 13.08
C LEU A 111 -0.01 -7.84 11.64
N LEU A 112 1.01 -7.73 10.78
CA LEU A 112 1.01 -8.20 9.40
C LEU A 112 1.43 -9.69 9.28
N ASP A 113 1.52 -10.40 10.41
CA ASP A 113 1.91 -11.81 10.49
C ASP A 113 3.28 -12.11 9.84
N ALA A 114 4.21 -11.15 9.93
CA ALA A 114 5.56 -11.21 9.40
C ALA A 114 6.63 -11.32 10.52
N PRO A 115 7.82 -11.87 10.21
CA PRO A 115 8.96 -11.88 11.14
C PRO A 115 9.34 -10.47 11.60
N ALA A 116 9.74 -10.32 12.86
CA ALA A 116 10.05 -9.02 13.46
C ALA A 116 11.30 -8.34 12.87
N ASP A 117 12.16 -9.10 12.18
CA ASP A 117 13.37 -8.66 11.49
C ASP A 117 13.18 -8.53 9.97
N ALA A 118 11.97 -8.79 9.45
CA ALA A 118 11.70 -8.70 8.03
C ALA A 118 11.73 -7.24 7.53
N SER A 119 12.15 -7.06 6.28
CA SER A 119 12.05 -5.77 5.61
C SER A 119 10.58 -5.39 5.40
N LEU A 120 10.14 -4.32 6.06
CA LEU A 120 8.75 -3.86 6.03
C LEU A 120 8.26 -3.57 4.60
N LEU A 121 9.07 -2.88 3.79
CA LEU A 121 8.70 -2.62 2.38
C LEU A 121 8.62 -3.91 1.56
N GLN A 122 9.47 -4.90 1.83
CA GLN A 122 9.41 -6.19 1.14
C GLN A 122 8.16 -7.00 1.55
N VAL A 123 7.79 -6.98 2.83
CA VAL A 123 6.55 -7.59 3.34
C VAL A 123 5.34 -6.97 2.66
N LEU A 124 5.29 -5.64 2.56
CA LEU A 124 4.21 -4.94 1.88
C LEU A 124 4.17 -5.29 0.38
N ALA A 125 5.31 -5.26 -0.31
CA ALA A 125 5.41 -5.62 -1.72
C ALA A 125 4.96 -7.07 -2.02
N THR A 126 5.24 -7.99 -1.10
CA THR A 126 5.01 -9.43 -1.31
C THR A 126 3.58 -9.84 -0.97
N HIS A 127 2.99 -9.25 0.09
CA HIS A 127 1.75 -9.75 0.67
C HIS A 127 0.57 -8.78 0.60
N TRP A 128 0.81 -7.50 0.34
CA TRP A 128 -0.20 -6.45 0.45
C TRP A 128 -0.44 -5.69 -0.86
N THR A 129 -0.21 -6.35 -2.00
CA THR A 129 -0.48 -5.83 -3.34
C THR A 129 -1.84 -6.28 -3.89
N GLY A 130 -2.36 -5.56 -4.89
CA GLY A 130 -3.60 -5.89 -5.57
C GLY A 130 -4.80 -5.93 -4.61
N ALA A 131 -5.60 -7.00 -4.65
CA ALA A 131 -6.79 -7.12 -3.80
C ALA A 131 -6.48 -7.06 -2.29
N ALA A 132 -5.31 -7.52 -1.85
CA ALA A 132 -4.92 -7.48 -0.44
C ALA A 132 -4.70 -6.04 0.08
N SER A 133 -4.34 -5.11 -0.80
CA SER A 133 -4.11 -3.70 -0.45
C SER A 133 -5.34 -3.02 0.16
N TYR A 134 -6.55 -3.48 -0.19
CA TYR A 134 -7.82 -2.97 0.34
C TYR A 134 -8.02 -3.27 1.83
N GLU A 135 -7.40 -4.33 2.35
CA GLU A 135 -7.49 -4.71 3.77
C GLU A 135 -6.36 -4.11 4.61
N LEU A 136 -5.29 -3.59 3.99
CA LEU A 136 -4.09 -3.09 4.70
C LEU A 136 -4.44 -1.94 5.67
N GLU A 137 -5.12 -0.91 5.19
CA GLU A 137 -5.49 0.24 6.01
C GLU A 137 -6.40 -0.17 7.18
N LYS A 138 -7.36 -1.06 6.89
CA LYS A 138 -8.25 -1.61 7.90
C LYS A 138 -7.45 -2.36 8.97
N ARG A 139 -6.52 -3.24 8.57
CA ARG A 139 -5.66 -4.00 9.46
C ARG A 139 -4.83 -3.09 10.36
N ILE A 140 -4.20 -2.05 9.81
CA ILE A 140 -3.40 -1.08 10.56
C ILE A 140 -4.26 -0.34 11.60
N ARG A 141 -5.44 0.15 11.19
CA ARG A 141 -6.34 0.90 12.09
C ARG A 141 -6.90 0.03 13.20
N GLU A 142 -7.38 -1.16 12.87
CA GLU A 142 -7.97 -2.10 13.84
C GLU A 142 -6.90 -2.73 14.75
N GLY A 143 -5.66 -2.82 14.27
CA GLY A 143 -4.52 -3.34 15.03
C GLY A 143 -3.95 -2.39 16.09
N GLY A 144 -4.46 -1.16 16.18
CA GLY A 144 -4.06 -0.20 17.21
C GLY A 144 -2.61 0.30 17.09
N ILE A 145 -2.01 0.23 15.89
CA ILE A 145 -0.67 0.78 15.65
C ILE A 145 -0.76 2.32 15.64
N PRO A 146 -0.02 3.02 16.50
CA PRO A 146 -0.01 4.49 16.47
C PRO A 146 0.40 4.99 15.09
N SER A 147 -0.41 5.88 14.54
CA SER A 147 -0.22 6.40 13.20
C SER A 147 -0.88 7.77 13.05
N GLU A 148 -0.29 8.60 12.21
CA GLU A 148 -0.81 9.92 11.86
C GLU A 148 -1.46 9.83 10.49
N LEU A 149 -2.71 10.27 10.37
CA LEU A 149 -3.43 10.36 9.10
C LEU A 149 -3.60 11.83 8.74
N SER A 150 -3.22 12.15 7.52
CA SER A 150 -3.45 13.46 6.91
C SER A 150 -4.13 13.28 5.56
N THR A 151 -4.96 14.24 5.20
CA THR A 151 -5.69 14.27 3.93
C THR A 151 -5.49 15.62 3.27
N TRP A 152 -5.49 15.63 1.95
CA TRP A 152 -5.53 16.85 1.16
C TRP A 152 -6.75 16.83 0.24
N SER A 153 -7.44 17.97 0.17
CA SER A 153 -8.56 18.24 -0.72
C SER A 153 -8.38 19.66 -1.25
N GLY A 154 -8.40 19.83 -2.57
CA GLY A 154 -8.25 21.11 -3.26
C GLY A 154 -9.45 22.05 -3.12
#